data_AF-A0A8D8QVX3-F1
#
_entry.id   AF-A0A8D8QVX3-F1
#
_cell.length_a   1.000
_cell.length_b   1.000
_cell.length_c   1.000
_cell.angle_alpha   90.00
_cell.angle_beta   90.00
_cell.angle_gamma   90.00
#
_symmetry.space_group_name_H-M   'P 1'
#
loop_
_entity.id
_entity.type
_entity.pdbx_description
1 polymer ?
#
loop_
_entity_poly.entity_id
_entity_poly.type
_entity_poly.pdbx_seq_one_letter_code
_entity_poly.pdbx_strand_id
1 'polypeptide(L)'
;VCEGVHAFFIPIRDPITGAAYPGLIIGDMGDKEGMNGLDNGFIMFNNYWIPRSSLLSRISSVSPSGEYSSLISDPNLRFSASLIPLFTGRWSVLGFAWGNLLKALLIAIRYSIVRKQFGEDGRGQEMSIIEYQTQLPYGLLPTLWMKFTGRWNNRVKIVQI
;
A
#
# COMPACT_ATOMS: atom_id res chain seq x y z
N VAL A 1 -6.28 -33.86 4.43
CA VAL A 1 -5.74 -33.10 3.26
C VAL A 1 -5.71 -31.63 3.66
N CYS A 2 -4.69 -30.88 3.24
CA CYS A 2 -4.62 -29.44 3.46
C CYS A 2 -5.11 -28.72 2.19
N GLU A 3 -6.13 -27.87 2.30
CA GLU A 3 -6.78 -27.20 1.15
C GLU A 3 -6.24 -25.79 0.87
N GLY A 4 -5.22 -25.35 1.61
CA GLY A 4 -4.61 -24.03 1.45
C GLY A 4 -5.32 -22.89 2.21
N VAL A 5 -4.93 -21.66 1.92
CA VAL A 5 -5.37 -20.46 2.65
C VAL A 5 -6.78 -20.05 2.23
N HIS A 6 -7.64 -19.79 3.22
CA HIS A 6 -9.01 -19.32 3.04
C HIS A 6 -9.30 -18.14 3.98
N ALA A 7 -10.23 -17.28 3.56
CA ALA A 7 -10.64 -16.13 4.33
C ALA A 7 -11.87 -16.43 5.20
N PHE A 8 -11.81 -16.03 6.46
CA PHE A 8 -12.91 -16.13 7.41
C PHE A 8 -13.29 -14.73 7.89
N PHE A 9 -14.59 -14.45 7.92
CA PHE A 9 -15.14 -13.25 8.53
C PHE A 9 -15.56 -13.53 9.98
N ILE A 10 -14.84 -12.91 10.91
CA ILE A 10 -14.95 -13.24 12.34
C ILE A 10 -15.01 -11.97 13.19
N PRO A 11 -15.80 -11.96 14.27
CA PRO A 11 -15.75 -10.89 15.24
C PRO A 11 -14.49 -11.03 16.11
N ILE A 12 -13.83 -9.92 16.42
CA ILE A 12 -12.58 -9.93 17.23
C ILE A 12 -12.69 -9.15 18.55
N ARG A 13 -13.69 -8.25 18.66
CA ARG A 13 -13.96 -7.47 19.87
C ARG A 13 -15.46 -7.33 20.10
N ASP A 14 -15.85 -7.22 21.36
CA ASP A 14 -17.20 -6.85 21.76
C ASP A 14 -17.48 -5.39 21.34
N PRO A 15 -18.59 -5.10 20.63
CA PRO A 15 -18.85 -3.78 20.06
C PRO A 15 -19.26 -2.73 21.10
N ILE A 16 -19.63 -3.12 22.32
CA ILE A 16 -20.03 -2.22 23.40
C ILE A 16 -18.83 -1.88 24.28
N THR A 17 -18.06 -2.90 24.67
CA THR A 17 -16.96 -2.76 25.63
C THR A 17 -15.60 -2.58 24.96
N GLY A 18 -15.45 -2.98 23.68
CA GLY A 18 -14.18 -2.99 22.96
C GLY A 18 -13.22 -4.11 23.40
N ALA A 19 -13.61 -4.94 24.37
CA ALA A 19 -12.80 -6.04 24.86
C ALA A 19 -12.62 -7.12 23.79
N ALA A 20 -11.43 -7.73 23.73
CA ALA A 20 -11.20 -8.88 22.84
C ALA A 20 -12.04 -10.09 23.31
N TYR A 21 -12.56 -10.88 22.37
CA TYR A 21 -13.29 -12.10 22.74
C TYR A 21 -12.38 -13.16 23.37
N PRO A 22 -12.91 -14.04 24.23
CA PRO A 22 -12.14 -15.14 24.81
C PRO A 22 -11.45 -15.99 23.74
N GLY A 23 -10.18 -16.32 23.96
CA GLY A 23 -9.35 -17.04 22.98
C GLY A 23 -8.65 -16.14 21.95
N LEU A 24 -8.87 -14.82 21.98
CA LEU A 24 -8.13 -13.85 21.18
C LEU A 24 -7.15 -13.06 22.06
N ILE A 25 -5.92 -12.90 21.58
CA ILE A 25 -4.93 -11.98 22.15
C ILE A 25 -4.66 -10.93 21.09
N ILE A 26 -5.00 -9.68 21.37
CA ILE A 26 -4.89 -8.55 20.44
C ILE A 26 -4.12 -7.43 21.12
N GLY A 27 -3.13 -6.86 20.45
CA GLY A 27 -2.35 -5.74 20.97
C GLY A 27 -1.81 -4.83 19.88
N ASP A 28 -1.30 -3.67 20.28
CA ASP A 28 -0.60 -2.72 19.41
C ASP A 28 0.84 -3.18 19.18
N MET A 29 1.40 -2.93 17.99
CA MET A 29 2.81 -3.24 17.70
C MET A 29 3.79 -2.16 18.19
N GLY A 30 3.27 -1.03 18.68
CA GLY A 30 4.01 0.10 19.21
C GLY A 30 4.37 1.15 18.16
N ASP A 31 5.44 1.87 18.48
CA ASP A 31 5.93 2.98 17.68
C ASP A 31 6.45 2.52 16.32
N LYS A 32 6.12 3.31 15.32
CA LYS A 32 6.52 3.13 13.92
C LYS A 32 7.39 4.31 13.50
N GLU A 33 8.24 4.10 12.50
CA GLU A 33 9.04 5.17 11.89
C GLU A 33 8.16 6.30 11.31
N GLY A 34 6.96 5.94 10.86
CA GLY A 34 5.96 6.89 10.38
C GLY A 34 4.56 6.31 10.48
N MET A 35 3.56 7.14 10.15
CA MET A 35 2.14 6.77 10.21
C MET A 35 1.70 6.27 11.61
N ASN A 36 2.21 6.89 12.68
CA ASN A 36 1.85 6.58 14.06
C ASN A 36 0.36 6.82 14.39
N GLY A 37 -0.38 7.51 13.53
CA GLY A 37 -1.84 7.63 13.63
C GLY A 37 -2.61 6.37 13.19
N LEU A 38 -1.94 5.34 12.68
CA LEU A 38 -2.53 4.02 12.38
C LEU A 38 -2.22 3.05 13.52
N ASP A 39 -3.26 2.36 13.98
CA ASP A 39 -3.28 1.39 15.09
C ASP A 39 -2.88 -0.02 14.64
N ASN A 40 -1.76 -0.13 13.92
CA ASN A 40 -1.24 -1.43 13.47
C ASN A 40 -0.99 -2.35 14.68
N GLY A 41 -1.75 -3.43 14.76
CA GLY A 41 -1.68 -4.40 15.85
C GLY A 41 -1.31 -5.81 15.41
N PHE A 42 -1.21 -6.69 16.41
CA PHE A 42 -1.11 -8.13 16.23
C PHE A 42 -2.36 -8.82 16.75
N ILE A 43 -2.63 -10.03 16.24
CA ILE A 43 -3.68 -10.91 16.74
C ILE A 43 -3.16 -12.35 16.82
N MET A 44 -3.43 -13.02 17.93
CA MET A 44 -3.20 -14.45 18.12
C MET A 44 -4.50 -15.15 18.49
N PHE A 45 -4.70 -16.34 17.93
CA PHE A 45 -5.87 -17.17 18.14
C PHE A 45 -5.49 -18.38 18.99
N ASN A 46 -6.19 -18.57 20.10
CA ASN A 46 -6.06 -19.72 20.98
C ASN A 46 -7.39 -20.46 21.02
N ASN A 47 -7.54 -21.48 20.16
CA ASN A 47 -8.76 -22.29 20.03
C ASN A 47 -10.07 -21.48 19.93
N TYR A 48 -10.01 -20.35 19.22
CA TYR A 48 -11.16 -19.47 19.02
C TYR A 48 -12.19 -20.11 18.07
N TRP A 49 -13.37 -20.44 18.59
CA TRP A 49 -14.43 -21.08 17.82
C TRP A 49 -15.19 -20.06 16.97
N ILE A 50 -15.47 -20.44 15.72
CA ILE A 50 -16.29 -19.65 14.79
C ILE A 50 -17.25 -20.58 14.04
N PRO A 51 -18.43 -20.09 13.63
CA PRO A 51 -19.36 -20.88 12.85
C PRO A 51 -18.81 -21.16 11.44
N ARG A 52 -19.18 -22.30 10.85
CA ARG A 52 -18.81 -22.65 9.46
C ARG A 52 -19.18 -21.56 8.44
N SER A 53 -20.29 -20.85 8.68
CA SER A 53 -20.76 -19.74 7.85
C SER A 53 -19.84 -18.52 7.85
N SER A 54 -18.85 -18.45 8.74
CA SER A 54 -17.80 -17.42 8.69
C SER A 54 -16.85 -17.60 7.50
N LEU A 55 -16.80 -18.77 6.86
CA LEU A 55 -16.02 -18.99 5.65
C LEU A 55 -16.58 -18.15 4.49
N LEU A 56 -15.73 -17.34 3.85
CA LEU A 56 -16.10 -16.59 2.65
C LEU A 56 -16.15 -17.54 1.44
N SER A 57 -17.31 -18.19 1.26
CA SER A 57 -17.42 -19.41 0.45
C SER A 57 -17.75 -19.20 -1.03
N ARG A 58 -17.34 -18.07 -1.64
CA ARG A 58 -17.66 -17.78 -3.05
C ARG A 58 -16.95 -18.71 -4.04
N ILE A 59 -15.68 -19.02 -3.77
CA ILE A 59 -14.83 -19.86 -4.65
C ILE A 59 -14.76 -21.29 -4.11
N SER A 60 -14.69 -21.42 -2.79
CA SER A 60 -14.47 -22.69 -2.10
C SER A 60 -15.31 -22.78 -0.85
N SER A 61 -15.84 -23.96 -0.55
CA SER A 61 -16.80 -24.18 0.53
C SER A 61 -16.51 -25.48 1.26
N VAL A 62 -17.09 -25.60 2.45
CA VAL A 62 -17.09 -26.82 3.25
C VAL A 62 -18.53 -27.14 3.61
N SER A 63 -18.97 -28.36 3.34
CA SER A 63 -20.32 -28.85 3.66
C SER A 63 -20.49 -29.07 5.18
N PRO A 64 -21.73 -29.23 5.68
CA PRO A 64 -21.95 -29.61 7.08
C PRO A 64 -21.32 -30.95 7.47
N SER A 65 -21.13 -31.87 6.52
CA SER A 65 -20.43 -33.15 6.73
C SER A 65 -18.90 -33.02 6.69
N GLY A 66 -18.37 -31.81 6.45
CA GLY A 66 -16.93 -31.56 6.38
C GLY A 66 -16.31 -31.80 5.00
N GLU A 67 -17.12 -31.99 3.96
CA GLU A 67 -16.64 -32.20 2.60
C GLU A 67 -16.25 -30.87 1.95
N TYR A 68 -15.04 -30.81 1.40
CA TYR A 68 -14.52 -29.63 0.72
C TYR A 68 -14.92 -29.62 -0.76
N SER A 69 -15.31 -28.45 -1.27
CA SER A 69 -15.55 -28.24 -2.70
C SER A 69 -15.05 -26.88 -3.16
N SER A 70 -14.67 -26.77 -4.43
CA SER A 70 -14.15 -25.53 -5.02
C SER A 70 -14.52 -25.43 -6.49
N LEU A 71 -14.86 -24.23 -6.95
CA LEU A 71 -15.05 -23.92 -8.36
C LEU A 71 -13.75 -24.01 -9.17
N ILE A 72 -12.60 -23.88 -8.49
CA ILE A 72 -11.27 -24.02 -9.05
C ILE A 72 -10.62 -25.26 -8.45
N SER A 73 -10.47 -26.30 -9.27
CA SER A 73 -9.89 -27.59 -8.87
C SER A 73 -8.40 -27.47 -8.57
N ASP A 74 -7.64 -26.82 -9.45
CA ASP A 74 -6.19 -26.60 -9.28
C ASP A 74 -5.89 -25.71 -8.06
N PRO A 75 -5.20 -26.24 -7.02
CA PRO A 75 -4.83 -25.48 -5.83
C PRO A 75 -3.96 -24.25 -6.11
N ASN A 76 -3.07 -24.30 -7.11
CA ASN A 76 -2.19 -23.18 -7.45
C ASN A 76 -2.97 -22.03 -8.09
N LEU A 77 -3.94 -22.35 -8.95
CA LEU A 77 -4.83 -21.35 -9.54
C LEU A 77 -5.75 -20.75 -8.49
N ARG A 78 -6.24 -21.56 -7.54
CA ARG A 78 -7.09 -21.11 -6.43
C ARG A 78 -6.34 -20.13 -5.52
N PHE A 79 -5.10 -20.44 -5.16
CA PHE A 79 -4.23 -19.54 -4.41
C PHE A 79 -3.96 -18.24 -5.18
N SER A 80 -3.65 -18.34 -6.47
CA SER A 80 -3.43 -17.16 -7.32
C SER A 80 -4.67 -16.26 -7.41
N ALA A 81 -5.87 -16.85 -7.49
CA ALA A 81 -7.12 -16.12 -7.48
C ALA A 81 -7.35 -15.36 -6.16
N SER A 82 -6.91 -15.93 -5.03
CA SER A 82 -6.98 -15.27 -3.70
C SER A 82 -6.09 -14.02 -3.61
N LEU A 83 -5.05 -13.94 -4.45
CA LEU A 83 -4.09 -12.82 -4.49
C LEU A 83 -4.49 -11.69 -5.45
N ILE A 84 -5.52 -11.88 -6.30
CA ILE A 84 -5.99 -10.86 -7.25
C ILE A 84 -6.24 -9.50 -6.58
N PRO A 85 -6.85 -9.40 -5.39
CA PRO A 85 -7.06 -8.11 -4.74
C PRO A 85 -5.78 -7.31 -4.44
N LEU A 86 -4.61 -7.97 -4.35
CA LEU A 86 -3.33 -7.28 -4.16
C LEU A 86 -2.96 -6.39 -5.35
N PHE A 87 -3.52 -6.64 -6.53
CA PHE A 87 -3.31 -5.81 -7.71
C PHE A 87 -3.79 -4.37 -7.49
N THR A 88 -4.99 -4.20 -6.93
CA THR A 88 -5.54 -2.87 -6.60
C THR A 88 -4.65 -2.14 -5.61
N GLY A 89 -4.16 -2.84 -4.57
CA GLY A 89 -3.21 -2.26 -3.61
C GLY A 89 -1.92 -1.78 -4.27
N ARG A 90 -1.34 -2.56 -5.19
CA ARG A 90 -0.13 -2.16 -5.94
C ARG A 90 -0.39 -0.91 -6.80
N TRP A 91 -1.53 -0.85 -7.47
CA TRP A 91 -1.91 0.32 -8.24
C TRP A 91 -2.02 1.57 -7.36
N SER A 92 -2.66 1.45 -6.19
CA SER A 92 -2.75 2.55 -5.23
C SER A 92 -1.39 3.03 -4.73
N VAL A 93 -0.45 2.12 -4.45
CA VAL A 93 0.93 2.47 -4.03
C VAL A 93 1.63 3.32 -5.10
N LEU A 94 1.51 2.96 -6.39
CA LEU A 94 2.06 3.75 -7.48
C LEU A 94 1.44 5.16 -7.53
N GLY A 95 0.13 5.26 -7.31
CA GLY A 95 -0.58 6.54 -7.22
C GLY A 95 -0.07 7.42 -6.07
N PHE A 96 0.13 6.84 -4.88
CA PHE A 96 0.68 7.58 -3.73
C PHE A 96 2.13 8.01 -3.96
N ALA A 97 2.97 7.12 -4.50
CA ALA A 97 4.36 7.43 -4.82
C ALA A 97 4.45 8.62 -5.79
N TRP A 98 3.60 8.62 -6.82
CA TRP A 98 3.49 9.73 -7.76
C TRP A 98 3.08 11.05 -7.09
N GLY A 99 2.02 11.02 -6.27
CA GLY A 99 1.55 12.20 -5.56
C GLY A 99 2.61 12.79 -4.61
N ASN A 100 3.34 11.93 -3.90
CA ASN A 100 4.41 12.35 -2.99
C ASN A 100 5.61 12.91 -3.74
N LEU A 101 6.00 12.30 -4.87
CA LEU A 101 7.06 12.83 -5.72
C LEU A 101 6.74 14.24 -6.23
N LEU A 102 5.49 14.49 -6.65
CA LEU A 102 5.07 15.82 -7.10
C LEU A 102 5.17 16.87 -6.00
N LYS A 103 4.79 16.53 -4.76
CA LYS A 103 4.90 17.43 -3.62
C LYS A 103 6.36 17.73 -3.30
N ALA A 104 7.20 16.69 -3.25
CA ALA A 104 8.64 16.83 -3.01
C ALA A 104 9.31 17.71 -4.07
N LEU A 105 9.02 17.48 -5.35
CA LEU A 105 9.54 18.28 -6.46
C LEU A 105 9.08 19.74 -6.38
N LEU A 106 7.82 19.98 -6.05
CA LEU A 106 7.30 21.34 -5.92
C LEU A 106 8.05 22.10 -4.82
N ILE A 107 8.27 21.45 -3.67
CA ILE A 107 9.03 22.04 -2.55
C ILE A 107 10.48 22.31 -2.99
N ALA A 108 11.14 21.32 -3.60
CA ALA A 108 12.51 21.44 -4.06
C ALA A 108 12.70 22.56 -5.08
N ILE A 109 11.85 22.63 -6.11
CA ILE A 109 11.91 23.67 -7.14
C ILE A 109 11.70 25.07 -6.51
N ARG A 110 10.66 25.24 -5.69
CA ARG A 110 10.39 26.52 -5.03
C ARG A 110 11.56 26.97 -4.16
N TYR A 111 12.12 26.04 -3.39
CA TYR A 111 13.29 26.33 -2.56
C TYR A 111 14.51 26.66 -3.42
N SER A 112 14.75 25.91 -4.50
CA SER A 112 15.88 26.15 -5.39
C SER A 112 15.83 27.50 -6.11
N ILE A 113 14.64 28.03 -6.41
CA ILE A 113 14.48 29.37 -7.01
C ILE A 113 14.93 30.47 -6.03
N VAL A 114 14.56 30.36 -4.76
CA VAL A 114 14.80 31.43 -3.77
C VAL A 114 16.13 31.29 -3.04
N ARG A 115 16.65 30.06 -2.89
CA ARG A 115 17.91 29.82 -2.19
C ARG A 115 19.06 30.27 -3.09
N LYS A 116 19.82 31.23 -2.59
CA LYS A 116 21.07 31.66 -3.19
C LYS A 116 22.25 31.07 -2.41
N GLN A 117 23.26 30.59 -3.14
CA GLN A 117 24.49 30.08 -2.54
C GLN A 117 25.57 29.99 -3.61
N PHE A 118 26.77 30.46 -3.28
CA PHE A 118 27.86 30.66 -4.23
C PHE A 118 27.47 31.67 -5.34
N GLY A 119 28.41 31.98 -6.21
CA GLY A 119 28.28 33.02 -7.24
C GLY A 119 29.65 33.28 -7.86
N GLU A 120 29.71 34.15 -8.87
CA GLU A 120 30.98 34.49 -9.51
C GLU A 120 31.97 35.10 -8.51
N ASP A 121 33.16 34.49 -8.45
CA ASP A 121 34.38 34.77 -7.68
C ASP A 121 34.37 36.03 -6.78
N GLY A 122 33.64 35.95 -5.67
CA GLY A 122 33.85 36.78 -4.47
C GLY A 122 33.45 38.25 -4.57
N ARG A 123 32.78 38.68 -5.65
CA ARG A 123 32.36 40.10 -5.83
C ARG A 123 30.93 40.30 -6.32
N GLY A 124 30.22 39.22 -6.68
CA GLY A 124 28.85 39.26 -7.20
C GLY A 124 27.75 38.97 -6.18
N GLN A 125 26.49 39.29 -6.51
CA GLN A 125 25.34 38.74 -5.79
C GLN A 125 25.35 37.21 -5.91
N GLU A 126 25.04 36.52 -4.82
CA GLU A 126 24.88 35.07 -4.87
C GLU A 126 23.82 34.66 -5.90
N MET A 127 24.11 33.57 -6.62
CA MET A 127 23.25 33.02 -7.65
C MET A 127 22.23 32.06 -7.03
N SER A 128 21.03 32.03 -7.60
CA SER A 128 20.01 31.05 -7.24
C SER A 128 20.51 29.64 -7.54
N ILE A 129 20.32 28.70 -6.62
CA ILE A 129 20.89 27.36 -6.79
C ILE A 129 20.26 26.61 -7.97
N ILE A 130 19.08 27.02 -8.43
CA ILE A 130 18.42 26.43 -9.60
C ILE A 130 19.19 26.66 -10.91
N GLU A 131 20.04 27.69 -10.96
CA GLU A 131 20.84 28.05 -12.14
C GLU A 131 22.05 27.11 -12.35
N TYR A 132 22.47 26.38 -11.30
CA TYR A 132 23.57 25.42 -11.42
C TYR A 132 23.13 24.17 -12.20
N GLN A 133 23.96 23.75 -13.16
CA GLN A 133 23.71 22.57 -13.99
C GLN A 133 23.55 21.28 -13.18
N THR A 134 24.22 21.16 -12.03
CA THR A 134 24.08 20.03 -11.11
C THR A 134 22.68 19.96 -10.49
N GLN A 135 22.03 21.11 -10.27
CA GLN A 135 20.75 21.18 -9.58
C GLN A 135 19.56 20.85 -10.49
N LEU A 136 19.49 21.47 -11.67
CA LEU A 136 18.32 21.37 -12.54
C LEU A 136 18.42 20.19 -13.54
N PRO A 137 19.41 20.11 -14.47
CA PRO A 137 19.62 18.98 -15.38
C PRO A 137 19.82 17.60 -14.75
N TYR A 138 20.65 17.48 -13.71
CA TYR A 138 21.03 16.18 -13.15
C TYR A 138 20.21 15.80 -11.91
N GLY A 139 19.73 16.78 -11.14
CA GLY A 139 18.90 16.56 -9.95
C GLY A 139 17.40 16.51 -10.26
N LEU A 140 16.83 17.63 -10.70
CA LEU A 140 15.37 17.82 -10.72
C LEU A 140 14.70 17.42 -12.04
N LEU A 141 15.37 17.58 -13.17
CA LEU A 141 14.81 17.28 -14.49
C LEU A 141 14.50 15.79 -14.68
N PRO A 142 15.35 14.80 -14.33
CA PRO A 142 15.03 13.39 -14.54
C PRO A 142 13.73 12.97 -13.82
N THR A 143 13.51 13.49 -12.62
CA THR A 143 12.27 13.32 -11.85
C THR A 143 11.08 14.09 -12.44
N LEU A 144 11.32 15.22 -13.09
CA LEU A 144 10.29 15.96 -13.83
C LEU A 144 9.93 15.25 -15.16
N TRP A 145 10.86 14.56 -15.81
CA TRP A 145 10.60 13.75 -16.99
C TRP A 145 9.71 12.55 -16.67
N MET A 146 9.92 11.90 -15.52
CA MET A 146 8.99 10.88 -15.01
C MET A 146 7.57 11.41 -14.87
N LYS A 147 7.38 12.70 -14.51
CA LYS A 147 6.05 13.36 -14.47
C LYS A 147 5.33 13.35 -15.83
N PHE A 148 6.06 13.57 -16.92
CA PHE A 148 5.48 13.65 -18.26
C PHE A 148 5.14 12.26 -18.83
N THR A 149 5.99 11.27 -18.59
CA THR A 149 5.78 9.90 -19.08
C THR A 149 4.67 9.18 -18.32
N GLY A 150 4.54 9.37 -16.99
CA GLY A 150 3.45 8.76 -16.22
C GLY A 150 2.04 9.30 -16.57
N ARG A 151 1.94 10.54 -17.09
CA ARG A 151 0.67 11.07 -17.64
C ARG A 151 0.21 10.37 -18.92
N TRP A 152 1.12 9.78 -19.67
CA TRP A 152 0.80 9.08 -20.92
C TRP A 152 0.07 7.76 -20.64
N ASN A 153 0.42 7.06 -19.55
CA ASN A 153 -0.23 5.81 -19.16
C ASN A 153 -1.68 5.96 -18.68
N ASN A 154 -2.10 7.13 -18.18
CA ASN A 154 -3.49 7.36 -17.76
C ASN A 154 -4.46 7.62 -18.93
N ARG A 155 -4.00 7.64 -20.19
CA ARG A 155 -4.87 7.69 -21.37
C ARG A 155 -5.20 6.31 -21.95
N VAL A 156 -4.57 5.25 -21.45
CA VAL A 156 -4.94 3.88 -21.79
C VAL A 156 -6.04 3.45 -20.81
N LYS A 157 -7.30 3.51 -21.26
CA LYS A 157 -8.38 2.80 -20.59
C LYS A 157 -8.09 1.32 -20.75
N ILE A 158 -7.49 0.71 -19.74
CA ILE A 158 -7.56 -0.75 -19.58
C ILE A 158 -9.02 -1.03 -19.25
N VAL A 159 -9.78 -1.44 -20.26
CA VAL A 159 -11.09 -2.03 -20.08
C VAL A 159 -10.84 -3.34 -19.32
N GLN A 160 -11.19 -3.38 -18.03
CA GLN A 160 -11.35 -4.64 -17.32
C GLN A 160 -12.51 -5.38 -18.01
N ILE A 161 -12.21 -6.53 -18.60
CA ILE A 161 -13.18 -7.58 -18.88
C ILE A 161 -13.19 -8.50 -17.66
#